data_AF-A0A971TX78-F1
#
_entry.id   AF-A0A971TX78-F1
#
_cell.length_a   1.000
_cell.length_b   1.000
_cell.length_c   1.000
_cell.angle_alpha   90.00
_cell.angle_beta   90.00
_cell.angle_gamma   90.00
#
_symmetry.space_group_name_H-M   'P 1'
#
loop_
_entity.id
_entity.type
_entity.pdbx_description
1 polymer ?
#
loop_
_entity_poly.entity_id
_entity_poly.type
_entity_poly.pdbx_seq_one_letter_code
_entity_poly.pdbx_strand_id
1 'polypeptide(L)'
;MANNQEGFNFSTLVTAIHQVDENMAAQAGRAVNVSLTLRNWMIGAYIDKYELNGSDRADYGDKLLSELAKRLTGINVSNCNRRQLYRYLRFYRLYPQIVGTLSAQLKTMLPADLHGIEKVGTPSPQLRIPPEKLVYRLSYSHLELIVDLDDPLKRTFYEIECIRGNWSVRELKRQIGSLYYERSGLSENKEKLAELVQSGTEKSEPKLPVRDPYVFEFLGIKSCEAMRESDLEDQLLNKLQDFLLELGHGFCFEARQKRILIGDTHGF
;
A
#
# COMPACT_ATOMS: atom_id res chain seq x y z
N MET A 1 16.61 55.87 3.80
CA MET A 1 16.90 54.52 4.32
C MET A 1 15.56 53.84 4.56
N ALA A 2 15.07 53.05 3.61
CA ALA A 2 13.79 52.35 3.71
C ALA A 2 14.00 51.03 4.44
N ASN A 3 13.33 50.87 5.57
CA ASN A 3 13.45 49.71 6.45
C ASN A 3 12.44 48.65 5.99
N ASN A 4 12.92 47.63 5.28
CA ASN A 4 12.14 46.46 4.89
C ASN A 4 11.80 45.62 6.13
N GLN A 5 10.60 45.83 6.69
CA GLN A 5 9.92 44.79 7.46
C GLN A 5 8.85 44.18 6.55
N GLU A 6 9.24 43.23 5.70
CA GLU A 6 8.31 42.21 5.21
C GLU A 6 7.95 41.30 6.38
N GLY A 7 7.05 41.80 7.23
CA GLY A 7 6.61 41.14 8.45
C GLY A 7 5.71 39.95 8.16
N PHE A 8 5.79 38.95 9.03
CA PHE A 8 4.86 37.83 9.12
C PHE A 8 3.42 38.36 9.15
N ASN A 9 2.74 38.27 8.01
CA ASN A 9 1.39 38.76 7.80
C ASN A 9 0.40 37.60 7.70
N PHE A 10 -0.89 37.89 7.71
CA PHE A 10 -1.95 36.87 7.70
C PHE A 10 -1.84 35.91 6.51
N SER A 11 -1.46 36.38 5.32
CA SER A 11 -1.25 35.53 4.14
C SER A 11 -0.09 34.55 4.38
N THR A 12 1.05 35.04 4.87
CA THR A 12 2.19 34.17 5.20
C THR A 12 1.88 33.17 6.33
N LEU A 13 1.05 33.55 7.30
CA LEU A 13 0.57 32.64 8.35
C LEU A 13 -0.31 31.51 7.76
N VAL A 14 -1.28 31.85 6.91
CA VAL A 14 -2.15 30.86 6.25
C VAL A 14 -1.34 29.89 5.40
N THR A 15 -0.41 30.39 4.59
CA THR A 15 0.49 29.53 3.79
C THR A 15 1.37 28.65 4.67
N ALA A 16 1.93 29.18 5.76
CA ALA A 16 2.76 28.41 6.68
C ALA A 16 1.97 27.29 7.36
N ILE A 17 0.75 27.57 7.84
CA ILE A 17 -0.12 26.54 8.44
C ILE A 17 -0.47 25.46 7.43
N HIS A 18 -0.88 25.84 6.21
CA HIS A 18 -1.19 24.87 5.16
C HIS A 18 0.00 23.99 4.81
N GLN A 19 1.19 24.56 4.68
CA GLN A 19 2.42 23.79 4.43
C GLN A 19 2.76 22.86 5.58
N VAL A 20 2.58 23.28 6.84
CA VAL A 20 2.79 22.41 8.00
C VAL A 20 1.81 21.23 7.95
N ASP A 21 0.52 21.48 7.69
CA ASP A 21 -0.51 20.44 7.58
C ASP A 21 -0.15 19.42 6.48
N GLU A 22 0.11 19.88 5.26
CA GLU A 22 0.49 19.02 4.14
C GLU A 22 1.78 18.21 4.42
N ASN A 23 2.77 18.83 5.06
CA ASN A 23 4.04 18.18 5.36
C ASN A 23 3.88 17.10 6.44
N MET A 24 3.11 17.37 7.50
CA MET A 24 2.84 16.41 8.57
C MET A 24 1.97 15.26 8.07
N ALA A 25 0.97 15.56 7.26
CA ALA A 25 0.15 14.58 6.57
C ALA A 25 0.99 13.63 5.71
N ALA A 26 1.87 14.20 4.87
CA ALA A 26 2.79 13.44 4.04
C ALA A 26 3.78 12.60 4.87
N GLN A 27 4.29 13.14 5.98
CA GLN A 27 5.20 12.44 6.88
C GLN A 27 4.53 11.22 7.54
N ALA A 28 3.32 11.39 8.08
CA ALA A 28 2.57 10.30 8.68
C ALA A 28 2.24 9.21 7.64
N GLY A 29 1.82 9.59 6.44
CA GLY A 29 1.59 8.62 5.35
C GLY A 29 2.84 7.83 4.97
N ARG A 30 4.01 8.48 4.89
CA ARG A 30 5.29 7.79 4.69
C ARG A 30 5.62 6.83 5.83
N ALA A 31 5.44 7.24 7.08
CA ALA A 31 5.72 6.40 8.24
C ALA A 31 4.84 5.14 8.29
N VAL A 32 3.55 5.27 7.95
CA VAL A 32 2.63 4.13 7.82
C VAL A 32 3.09 3.18 6.70
N ASN A 33 3.42 3.71 5.53
CA ASN A 33 3.89 2.90 4.41
C ASN A 33 5.17 2.13 4.74
N VAL A 34 6.16 2.78 5.37
CA VAL A 34 7.39 2.14 5.83
C VAL A 34 7.06 1.03 6.82
N SER A 35 6.23 1.31 7.82
CA SER A 35 5.85 0.33 8.85
C SER A 35 5.15 -0.90 8.25
N LEU A 36 4.24 -0.70 7.29
CA LEU A 36 3.57 -1.78 6.57
C LEU A 36 4.54 -2.60 5.72
N THR A 37 5.43 -1.94 4.98
CA THR A 37 6.45 -2.61 4.17
C THR A 37 7.37 -3.47 5.03
N LEU A 38 7.88 -2.93 6.14
CA LEU A 38 8.76 -3.64 7.05
C LEU A 38 8.03 -4.79 7.76
N ARG A 39 6.78 -4.58 8.21
CA ARG A 39 5.94 -5.65 8.78
C ARG A 39 5.80 -6.81 7.80
N ASN A 40 5.42 -6.53 6.56
CA ASN A 40 5.21 -7.54 5.54
C ASN A 40 6.52 -8.28 5.20
N TRP A 41 7.65 -7.57 5.16
CA TRP A 41 8.97 -8.16 5.01
C TRP A 41 9.32 -9.11 6.18
N MET A 42 9.11 -8.66 7.43
CA MET A 42 9.37 -9.46 8.63
C MET A 42 8.52 -10.73 8.67
N ILE A 43 7.24 -10.66 8.29
CA ILE A 43 6.39 -11.86 8.18
C ILE A 43 7.01 -12.86 7.20
N GLY A 44 7.47 -12.40 6.04
CA GLY A 44 8.20 -13.25 5.08
C GLY A 44 9.46 -13.88 5.68
N ALA A 45 10.22 -13.12 6.46
CA ALA A 45 11.42 -13.60 7.14
C ALA A 45 11.13 -14.70 8.16
N TYR A 46 10.04 -14.54 8.93
CA TYR A 46 9.58 -15.55 9.88
C TYR A 46 9.12 -16.84 9.20
N ILE A 47 8.40 -16.73 8.09
CA ILE A 47 7.97 -17.88 7.29
C ILE A 47 9.20 -18.61 6.74
N ASP A 48 10.15 -17.90 6.13
CA ASP A 48 11.37 -18.49 5.58
C ASP A 48 12.20 -19.21 6.65
N LYS A 49 12.36 -18.59 7.82
CA LYS A 49 13.05 -19.21 8.96
C LYS A 49 12.36 -20.51 9.40
N TYR A 50 11.04 -20.49 9.47
CA TYR A 50 10.28 -21.68 9.87
C TYR A 50 10.41 -22.80 8.83
N GLU A 51 10.36 -22.48 7.54
CA GLU A 51 10.59 -23.45 6.45
C GLU A 51 12.01 -24.04 6.48
N LEU A 52 13.03 -23.24 6.80
CA LEU A 52 14.43 -23.72 6.88
C LEU A 52 14.66 -24.75 7.99
N ASN A 53 13.88 -24.69 9.07
CA ASN A 53 13.98 -25.60 10.21
C ASN A 53 13.09 -26.86 10.07
N GLY A 54 12.25 -26.93 9.03
CA GLY A 54 11.40 -28.10 8.73
C GLY A 54 12.14 -29.14 7.89
N SER A 55 12.04 -30.41 8.27
CA SER A 55 12.79 -31.52 7.67
C SER A 55 12.29 -32.02 6.30
N ASP A 56 11.29 -31.39 5.68
CA ASP A 56 10.79 -31.78 4.35
C ASP A 56 10.15 -30.61 3.60
N ARG A 57 10.70 -30.21 2.43
CA ARG A 57 10.49 -28.87 1.83
C ARG A 57 9.37 -28.75 0.80
N ALA A 58 8.93 -29.86 0.17
CA ALA A 58 8.05 -29.78 -1.01
C ALA A 58 6.55 -29.88 -0.67
N ASP A 59 6.17 -30.78 0.25
CA ASP A 59 4.76 -30.98 0.65
C ASP A 59 4.33 -30.10 1.83
N TYR A 60 5.29 -29.51 2.53
CA TYR A 60 5.05 -28.74 3.74
C TYR A 60 4.62 -27.29 3.44
N GLY A 61 5.19 -26.63 2.43
CA GLY A 61 4.97 -25.21 2.17
C GLY A 61 3.51 -24.83 1.91
N ASP A 62 2.80 -25.60 1.06
CA ASP A 62 1.41 -25.29 0.74
C ASP A 62 0.45 -25.58 1.90
N LYS A 63 0.69 -26.66 2.66
CA LYS A 63 -0.07 -26.97 3.89
C LYS A 63 0.21 -25.95 4.98
N LEU A 64 1.47 -25.56 5.16
CA LEU A 64 1.94 -24.55 6.12
C LEU A 64 1.23 -23.22 5.89
N LEU A 65 1.31 -22.66 4.67
CA LEU A 65 0.71 -21.35 4.38
C LEU A 65 -0.82 -21.38 4.53
N SER A 66 -1.46 -22.51 4.23
CA SER A 66 -2.90 -22.69 4.42
C SER A 66 -3.28 -22.73 5.90
N GLU A 67 -2.55 -23.48 6.73
CA GLU A 67 -2.78 -23.54 8.17
C GLU A 67 -2.45 -22.19 8.85
N LEU A 68 -1.33 -21.58 8.46
CA LEU A 68 -0.90 -20.28 8.95
C LEU A 68 -1.94 -19.21 8.64
N ALA A 69 -2.47 -19.16 7.41
CA ALA A 69 -3.54 -18.24 7.04
C ALA A 69 -4.78 -18.43 7.93
N LYS A 70 -5.20 -19.68 8.16
CA LYS A 70 -6.35 -19.99 9.02
C LYS A 70 -6.13 -19.52 10.45
N ARG A 71 -4.97 -19.82 11.04
CA ARG A 71 -4.64 -19.43 12.43
C ARG A 71 -4.50 -17.92 12.59
N LEU A 72 -3.80 -17.25 11.67
CA LEU A 72 -3.63 -15.79 11.69
C LEU A 72 -4.96 -15.05 11.53
N THR A 73 -5.85 -15.56 10.68
CA THR A 73 -7.22 -15.02 10.55
C THR A 73 -8.00 -15.18 11.85
N GLY A 74 -7.87 -16.32 12.54
CA GLY A 74 -8.54 -16.60 13.80
C GLY A 74 -8.13 -15.68 14.96
N ILE A 75 -6.95 -15.06 14.90
CA ILE A 75 -6.48 -14.06 15.87
C ILE A 75 -6.52 -12.61 15.31
N ASN A 76 -7.34 -12.39 14.28
CA ASN A 76 -7.58 -11.07 13.66
C ASN A 76 -6.34 -10.38 13.05
N VAL A 77 -5.35 -11.15 12.57
CA VAL A 77 -4.27 -10.55 11.78
C VAL A 77 -4.77 -10.27 10.36
N SER A 78 -4.89 -8.98 10.03
CA SER A 78 -5.32 -8.54 8.70
C SER A 78 -4.30 -8.87 7.60
N ASN A 79 -4.81 -9.00 6.37
CA ASN A 79 -4.04 -9.24 5.15
C ASN A 79 -3.10 -10.48 5.20
N CYS A 80 -3.54 -11.57 5.85
CA CYS A 80 -2.73 -12.79 6.03
C CYS A 80 -3.35 -14.04 5.39
N ASN A 81 -4.04 -13.88 4.25
CA ASN A 81 -4.50 -15.03 3.48
C ASN A 81 -3.31 -15.80 2.86
N ARG A 82 -3.53 -17.05 2.45
CA ARG A 82 -2.48 -17.94 1.90
C ARG A 82 -1.67 -17.27 0.77
N ARG A 83 -2.35 -16.64 -0.18
CA ARG A 83 -1.71 -15.96 -1.33
C ARG A 83 -0.84 -14.80 -0.85
N GLN A 84 -1.30 -14.04 0.13
CA GLN A 84 -0.56 -12.90 0.66
C GLN A 84 0.69 -13.35 1.44
N LEU A 85 0.57 -14.40 2.26
CA LEU A 85 1.71 -14.96 2.98
C LEU A 85 2.80 -15.47 2.02
N TYR A 86 2.38 -16.12 0.93
CA TYR A 86 3.31 -16.49 -0.15
C TYR A 86 4.02 -15.27 -0.75
N ARG A 87 3.29 -14.17 -0.98
CA ARG A 87 3.88 -12.92 -1.48
C ARG A 87 4.86 -12.29 -0.49
N TYR A 88 4.56 -12.31 0.81
CA TYR A 88 5.48 -11.84 1.85
C TYR A 88 6.78 -12.67 1.86
N LEU A 89 6.66 -13.99 1.75
CA LEU A 89 7.82 -14.89 1.64
C LEU A 89 8.65 -14.58 0.38
N ARG A 90 8.02 -14.44 -0.79
CA ARG A 90 8.70 -14.08 -2.04
C ARG A 90 9.38 -12.71 -1.92
N PHE A 91 8.70 -11.74 -1.31
CA PHE A 91 9.24 -10.39 -1.08
C PHE A 91 10.50 -10.42 -0.20
N TYR A 92 10.47 -11.13 0.93
CA TYR A 92 11.63 -11.29 1.81
C TYR A 92 12.82 -11.91 1.05
N ARG A 93 12.58 -13.02 0.33
CA ARG A 93 13.61 -13.72 -0.45
C ARG A 93 14.24 -12.86 -1.53
N LEU A 94 13.46 -11.95 -2.13
CA LEU A 94 13.92 -11.07 -3.20
C LEU A 94 14.69 -9.85 -2.70
N TYR A 95 14.34 -9.34 -1.52
CA TYR A 95 14.96 -8.16 -0.92
C TYR A 95 15.54 -8.45 0.48
N PRO A 96 16.45 -9.42 0.65
CA PRO A 96 17.03 -9.72 1.97
C PRO A 96 17.80 -8.53 2.57
N GLN A 97 18.31 -7.64 1.73
CA GLN A 97 19.04 -6.43 2.14
C GLN A 97 18.20 -5.42 2.93
N ILE A 98 16.86 -5.53 2.93
CA ILE A 98 15.99 -4.62 3.72
C ILE A 98 16.26 -4.73 5.22
N VAL A 99 16.87 -5.82 5.70
CA VAL A 99 17.31 -5.96 7.09
C VAL A 99 18.18 -4.78 7.58
N GLY A 100 18.96 -4.17 6.68
CA GLY A 100 19.79 -3.00 6.97
C GLY A 100 18.99 -1.73 7.29
N THR A 101 17.73 -1.66 6.83
CA THR A 101 16.84 -0.51 7.02
C THR A 101 16.07 -0.55 8.34
N LEU A 102 16.10 -1.68 9.04
CA LEU A 102 15.39 -1.85 10.31
C LEU A 102 16.04 -1.02 11.41
N SER A 103 15.23 -0.30 12.18
CA SER A 103 15.68 0.33 13.42
C SER A 103 16.13 -0.71 14.43
N ALA A 104 16.95 -0.31 15.41
CA ALA A 104 17.38 -1.23 16.48
C ALA A 104 16.20 -1.90 17.19
N GLN A 105 15.11 -1.15 17.43
CA GLN A 105 13.88 -1.67 18.03
C GLN A 105 13.17 -2.70 17.14
N LEU A 106 13.15 -2.52 15.82
CA LEU A 106 12.56 -3.52 14.93
C LEU A 106 13.45 -4.75 14.80
N LYS A 107 14.77 -4.59 14.87
CA LYS A 107 15.70 -5.74 14.89
C LYS A 107 15.43 -6.65 16.08
N THR A 108 15.08 -6.14 17.26
CA THR A 108 14.73 -7.01 18.41
C THR A 108 13.47 -7.85 18.18
N MET A 109 12.60 -7.45 17.25
CA MET A 109 11.42 -8.23 16.83
C MET A 109 11.74 -9.28 15.77
N LEU A 110 13.00 -9.41 15.33
CA LEU A 110 13.42 -10.49 14.46
C LEU A 110 14.00 -11.67 15.25
N PRO A 111 13.84 -12.90 14.75
CA PRO A 111 14.53 -14.06 15.29
C PRO A 111 16.05 -13.83 15.41
N ALA A 112 16.66 -14.18 16.55
CA ALA A 112 18.05 -13.88 16.92
C ALA A 112 19.09 -14.21 15.82
N ASP A 113 18.89 -15.30 15.11
CA ASP A 113 19.78 -15.84 14.08
C ASP A 113 19.68 -15.09 12.73
N LEU A 114 18.66 -14.23 12.54
CA LEU A 114 18.60 -13.30 11.41
C LEU A 114 19.40 -12.01 11.65
N HIS A 115 19.82 -11.71 12.89
CA HIS A 115 20.64 -10.54 13.22
C HIS A 115 22.04 -10.63 12.60
N GLY A 116 22.49 -11.85 12.28
CA GLY A 116 23.76 -12.14 11.59
C GLY A 116 23.66 -12.17 10.06
N ILE A 117 22.48 -11.88 9.46
CA ILE A 117 22.38 -11.68 8.01
C ILE A 117 22.90 -10.27 7.67
N GLU A 118 24.18 -10.05 7.92
CA GLU A 118 24.98 -9.38 6.89
C GLU A 118 25.09 -10.38 5.73
N LYS A 119 24.02 -10.55 4.95
CA LYS A 119 24.22 -10.95 3.56
C LYS A 119 24.84 -9.73 2.88
N VAL A 120 26.13 -9.53 3.14
CA VAL A 120 27.02 -8.70 2.36
C VAL A 120 26.77 -9.17 0.94
N GLY A 121 26.09 -8.33 0.16
CA GLY A 121 25.81 -8.65 -1.23
C GLY A 121 27.10 -9.08 -1.89
N THR A 122 27.04 -10.12 -2.72
CA THR A 122 28.13 -10.40 -3.65
C THR A 122 28.54 -9.09 -4.35
N PRO A 123 29.84 -8.83 -4.51
CA PRO A 123 30.39 -7.54 -4.93
C PRO A 123 30.15 -7.31 -6.42
N SER A 124 28.91 -7.08 -6.82
CA SER A 124 28.54 -6.57 -8.14
C SER A 124 27.82 -5.23 -7.96
N PRO A 125 28.56 -4.10 -7.96
CA PRO A 125 28.06 -2.78 -7.58
C PRO A 125 27.32 -1.98 -8.68
N GLN A 126 26.99 -2.56 -9.83
CA GLN A 126 26.43 -1.85 -10.99
C GLN A 126 25.13 -1.06 -10.79
N LEU A 127 24.08 -1.75 -10.33
CA LEU A 127 22.70 -1.33 -10.62
C LEU A 127 21.70 -1.43 -9.45
N ARG A 128 22.13 -1.83 -8.26
CA ARG A 128 21.19 -2.04 -7.15
C ARG A 128 20.84 -0.73 -6.46
N ILE A 129 19.55 -0.43 -6.37
CA ILE A 129 19.04 0.68 -5.58
C ILE A 129 19.26 0.37 -4.09
N PRO A 130 19.76 1.33 -3.28
CA PRO A 130 19.91 1.15 -1.84
C PRO A 130 18.58 0.76 -1.18
N PRO A 131 18.57 -0.20 -0.24
CA PRO A 131 17.35 -0.68 0.37
C PRO A 131 16.58 0.41 1.11
N GLU A 132 17.27 1.41 1.68
CA GLU A 132 16.65 2.57 2.32
C GLU A 132 15.79 3.32 1.29
N LYS A 133 16.34 3.54 0.09
CA LYS A 133 15.62 4.27 -0.95
C LYS A 133 14.38 3.51 -1.41
N LEU A 134 14.43 2.18 -1.50
CA LEU A 134 13.26 1.36 -1.82
C LEU A 134 12.18 1.50 -0.75
N VAL A 135 12.52 1.31 0.52
CA VAL A 135 11.56 1.34 1.63
C VAL A 135 10.95 2.73 1.84
N TYR A 136 11.72 3.81 1.69
CA TYR A 136 11.25 5.17 1.91
C TYR A 136 10.55 5.81 0.70
N ARG A 137 10.78 5.31 -0.53
CA ARG A 137 10.18 5.88 -1.75
C ARG A 137 9.04 5.05 -2.31
N LEU A 138 8.99 3.74 -2.05
CA LEU A 138 8.00 2.84 -2.61
C LEU A 138 7.13 2.24 -1.50
N SER A 139 5.81 2.29 -1.68
CA SER A 139 4.89 1.55 -0.81
C SER A 139 4.97 0.05 -1.08
N TYR A 140 4.52 -0.78 -0.12
CA TYR A 140 4.47 -2.23 -0.29
C TYR A 140 3.73 -2.66 -1.57
N SER A 141 2.67 -1.97 -1.97
CA SER A 141 1.93 -2.28 -3.20
C SER A 141 2.76 -2.09 -4.48
N HIS A 142 3.70 -1.14 -4.50
CA HIS A 142 4.66 -1.04 -5.61
C HIS A 142 5.59 -2.24 -5.62
N LEU A 143 6.17 -2.56 -4.46
CA LEU A 143 7.09 -3.68 -4.31
C LEU A 143 6.41 -5.02 -4.63
N GLU A 144 5.14 -5.19 -4.27
CA GLU A 144 4.34 -6.37 -4.60
C GLU A 144 4.23 -6.57 -6.12
N LEU A 145 3.97 -5.50 -6.89
CA LEU A 145 3.94 -5.58 -8.36
C LEU A 145 5.32 -5.92 -8.94
N ILE A 146 6.39 -5.35 -8.37
CA ILE A 146 7.76 -5.54 -8.84
C ILE A 146 8.26 -6.97 -8.51
N VAL A 147 7.95 -7.49 -7.33
CA VAL A 147 8.28 -8.86 -6.91
C VAL A 147 7.73 -9.89 -7.87
N ASP A 148 6.57 -9.61 -8.48
CA ASP A 148 5.92 -10.51 -9.44
C ASP A 148 6.61 -10.56 -10.81
N LEU A 149 7.62 -9.73 -11.07
CA LEU A 149 8.42 -9.74 -12.30
C LEU A 149 9.61 -10.70 -12.20
N ASP A 150 9.70 -11.65 -13.12
CA ASP A 150 10.75 -12.68 -13.08
C ASP A 150 12.14 -12.15 -13.47
N ASP A 151 12.21 -11.23 -14.44
CA ASP A 151 13.46 -10.63 -14.93
C ASP A 151 14.04 -9.61 -13.93
N PRO A 152 15.26 -9.84 -13.39
CA PRO A 152 15.93 -8.89 -12.49
C PRO A 152 16.17 -7.51 -13.10
N LEU A 153 16.50 -7.41 -14.39
CA LEU A 153 16.76 -6.14 -15.06
C LEU A 153 15.48 -5.33 -15.21
N LYS A 154 14.39 -5.99 -15.59
CA LYS A 154 13.05 -5.40 -15.64
C LYS A 154 12.61 -4.86 -14.27
N ARG A 155 12.88 -5.61 -13.20
CA ARG A 155 12.61 -5.14 -11.82
C ARG A 155 13.37 -3.86 -11.51
N THR A 156 14.68 -3.85 -11.69
CA THR A 156 15.50 -2.67 -11.43
C THR A 156 15.08 -1.48 -12.29
N PHE A 157 14.71 -1.70 -13.56
CA PHE A 157 14.18 -0.65 -14.42
C PHE A 157 12.93 0.01 -13.82
N TYR A 158 11.92 -0.78 -13.45
CA TYR A 158 10.70 -0.23 -12.87
C TYR A 158 10.91 0.37 -11.48
N GLU A 159 11.82 -0.17 -10.66
CA GLU A 159 12.21 0.45 -9.38
C GLU A 159 12.80 1.86 -9.61
N ILE A 160 13.72 2.01 -10.58
CA ILE A 160 14.34 3.29 -10.93
C ILE A 160 13.29 4.27 -11.46
N GLU A 161 12.46 3.84 -12.40
CA GLU A 161 11.45 4.71 -13.01
C GLU A 161 10.38 5.16 -12.01
N CYS A 162 9.92 4.27 -11.11
CA CYS A 162 8.99 4.66 -10.05
C CYS A 162 9.59 5.73 -9.14
N ILE A 163 10.86 5.57 -8.75
CA ILE A 163 11.56 6.53 -7.88
C ILE A 163 11.81 7.85 -8.61
N ARG A 164 12.17 7.80 -9.90
CA ARG A 164 12.49 8.98 -10.71
C ARG A 164 11.23 9.78 -11.04
N GLY A 165 10.17 9.10 -11.45
CA GLY A 165 8.91 9.72 -11.89
C GLY A 165 7.88 9.92 -10.78
N ASN A 166 8.14 9.44 -9.55
CA ASN A 166 7.19 9.41 -8.45
C ASN A 166 5.84 8.78 -8.86
N TRP A 167 5.92 7.65 -9.57
CA TRP A 167 4.74 6.96 -10.11
C TRP A 167 3.81 6.49 -9.01
N SER A 168 2.50 6.56 -9.25
CA SER A 168 1.52 5.86 -8.44
C SER A 168 1.54 4.35 -8.72
N VAL A 169 0.93 3.56 -7.84
CA VAL A 169 0.78 2.10 -8.06
C VAL A 169 0.03 1.82 -9.37
N ARG A 170 -0.95 2.67 -9.70
CA ARG A 170 -1.74 2.58 -10.93
C ARG A 170 -0.89 2.86 -12.16
N GLU A 171 -0.03 3.88 -12.08
CA GLU A 171 0.92 4.20 -13.13
C GLU A 171 1.91 3.06 -13.36
N LEU A 172 2.53 2.54 -12.30
CA LEU A 172 3.42 1.37 -12.39
C LEU A 172 2.71 0.18 -13.07
N LYS A 173 1.50 -0.14 -12.62
CA LYS A 173 0.70 -1.22 -13.22
C LYS A 173 0.42 -0.97 -14.71
N ARG A 174 0.10 0.27 -15.09
CA ARG A 174 -0.12 0.68 -16.48
C ARG A 174 1.14 0.50 -17.32
N GLN A 175 2.28 0.95 -16.81
CA GLN A 175 3.55 0.88 -17.54
C GLN A 175 4.04 -0.56 -17.71
N ILE A 176 3.91 -1.40 -16.68
CA ILE A 176 4.12 -2.85 -16.77
C ILE A 176 3.22 -3.46 -17.86
N GLY A 177 1.91 -3.16 -17.83
CA GLY A 177 0.96 -3.68 -18.82
C GLY A 177 1.23 -3.20 -20.26
N SER A 178 1.82 -2.02 -20.41
CA SER A 178 2.21 -1.47 -21.73
C SER A 178 3.57 -1.96 -22.23
N LEU A 179 4.24 -2.86 -21.51
CA LEU A 179 5.58 -3.36 -21.82
C LEU A 179 6.59 -2.22 -22.00
N TYR A 180 6.56 -1.25 -21.09
CA TYR A 180 7.39 -0.05 -21.21
C TYR A 180 8.89 -0.36 -21.22
N TYR A 181 9.33 -1.33 -20.42
CA TYR A 181 10.72 -1.82 -20.42
C TYR A 181 11.17 -2.29 -21.81
N GLU A 182 10.37 -3.14 -22.45
CA GLU A 182 10.65 -3.70 -23.77
C GLU A 182 10.66 -2.60 -24.84
N ARG A 183 9.68 -1.70 -24.79
CA ARG A 183 9.58 -0.55 -25.71
C ARG A 183 10.76 0.40 -25.54
N SER A 184 11.23 0.62 -24.31
CA SER A 184 12.41 1.43 -24.03
C SER A 184 13.69 0.77 -24.56
N GLY A 185 13.78 -0.55 -24.50
CA GLY A 185 14.87 -1.32 -25.10
C GLY A 185 14.92 -1.22 -26.63
N LEU A 186 13.76 -1.20 -27.28
CA LEU A 186 13.61 -1.13 -28.75
C LEU A 186 13.61 0.29 -29.32
N SER A 187 13.50 1.32 -28.48
CA SER A 187 13.40 2.70 -28.94
C SER A 187 14.76 3.24 -29.40
N GLU A 188 14.77 3.84 -30.58
CA GLU A 188 15.93 4.56 -31.11
C GLU A 188 16.23 5.86 -30.33
N ASN A 189 15.25 6.43 -29.63
CA ASN A 189 15.42 7.67 -28.84
C ASN A 189 14.76 7.51 -27.46
N LYS A 190 15.56 7.05 -26.50
CA LYS A 190 15.12 6.69 -25.15
C LYS A 190 14.74 7.90 -24.31
N GLU A 191 15.44 9.01 -24.50
CA GLU A 191 15.23 10.26 -23.78
C GLU A 191 13.86 10.85 -24.11
N LYS A 192 13.50 10.96 -25.39
CA LYS A 192 12.17 11.45 -25.80
C LYS A 192 11.03 10.56 -25.32
N LEU A 193 11.23 9.23 -25.35
CA LEU A 193 10.23 8.29 -24.84
C LEU A 193 10.02 8.46 -23.32
N ALA A 194 11.11 8.65 -22.57
CA ALA A 194 11.06 8.92 -21.14
C ALA A 194 10.35 10.24 -20.81
N GLU A 195 10.63 11.32 -21.56
CA GLU A 195 9.95 12.62 -21.39
C GLU A 195 8.45 12.51 -21.67
N LEU A 196 8.06 11.84 -22.75
CA LEU A 196 6.65 11.60 -23.09
C LEU A 196 5.94 10.87 -21.95
N VAL A 197 6.54 9.82 -21.41
CA VAL A 197 5.98 9.08 -20.28
C VAL A 197 5.89 9.98 -19.06
N GLN A 198 6.94 10.70 -18.68
CA GLN A 198 6.92 11.60 -17.53
C GLN A 198 5.83 12.68 -17.64
N SER A 199 5.60 13.25 -18.82
CA SER A 199 4.56 14.27 -19.03
C SER A 199 3.12 13.75 -18.80
N GLY A 200 2.88 12.45 -19.01
CA GLY A 200 1.58 11.79 -18.83
C GLY A 200 1.46 10.92 -17.58
N THR A 201 2.40 11.04 -16.63
CA THR A 201 2.43 10.18 -15.44
C THR A 201 1.47 10.62 -14.35
N GLU A 202 0.71 9.66 -13.83
CA GLU A 202 -0.05 9.85 -12.59
C GLU A 202 0.92 9.76 -11.41
N LYS A 203 1.20 10.90 -10.77
CA LYS A 203 2.11 10.98 -9.63
C LYS A 203 1.44 10.46 -8.36
N SER A 204 2.22 9.82 -7.49
CA SER A 204 1.76 9.46 -6.16
C SER A 204 1.64 10.72 -5.30
N GLU A 205 0.43 11.06 -4.88
CA GLU A 205 0.19 12.12 -3.89
C GLU A 205 0.40 11.58 -2.47
N PRO A 206 1.16 12.28 -1.61
CA PRO A 206 1.32 11.89 -0.22
C PRO A 206 0.12 12.35 0.60
N LYS A 207 -1.07 11.82 0.30
CA LYS A 207 -2.25 11.98 1.15
C LYS A 207 -2.12 11.07 2.37
N LEU A 208 -2.58 11.52 3.53
CA LEU A 208 -2.72 10.67 4.71
C LEU A 208 -3.55 9.43 4.32
N PRO A 209 -2.97 8.21 4.38
CA PRO A 209 -3.71 6.97 4.26
C PRO A 209 -4.31 6.57 5.61
N VAL A 210 -4.33 7.50 6.58
CA VAL A 210 -5.34 7.46 7.62
C VAL A 210 -6.62 7.56 6.82
N ARG A 211 -7.28 6.41 6.57
CA ARG A 211 -8.73 6.40 6.54
C ARG A 211 -9.06 7.27 7.73
N ASP A 212 -9.59 8.48 7.53
CA ASP A 212 -10.46 9.05 8.53
C ASP A 212 -11.30 7.85 8.94
N PRO A 213 -11.16 7.32 10.17
CA PRO A 213 -12.16 6.39 10.64
C PRO A 213 -13.39 7.26 10.55
N TYR A 214 -14.16 7.04 9.48
CA TYR A 214 -15.32 7.82 9.08
C TYR A 214 -15.91 8.40 10.34
N VAL A 215 -16.05 9.71 10.42
CA VAL A 215 -16.66 10.38 11.57
C VAL A 215 -18.12 9.90 11.63
N PHE A 216 -18.31 8.68 12.15
CA PHE A 216 -19.56 7.95 12.29
C PHE A 216 -20.30 8.43 13.54
N GLU A 217 -19.68 9.31 14.32
CA GLU A 217 -20.33 10.05 15.41
C GLU A 217 -21.59 10.77 14.92
N PHE A 218 -21.60 11.28 13.68
CA PHE A 218 -22.79 11.91 13.10
C PHE A 218 -23.93 10.91 12.79
N LEU A 219 -23.59 9.64 12.49
CA LEU A 219 -24.56 8.58 12.22
C LEU A 219 -25.03 7.86 13.51
N GLY A 220 -24.42 8.18 14.67
CA GLY A 220 -24.72 7.54 15.95
C GLY A 220 -24.36 6.05 16.00
N ILE A 221 -23.56 5.57 15.03
CA ILE A 221 -23.15 4.17 14.95
C ILE A 221 -21.99 3.96 15.93
N LYS A 222 -22.20 3.12 16.95
CA LYS A 222 -21.12 2.73 17.86
C LYS A 222 -20.06 1.97 17.07
N SER A 223 -18.82 2.42 17.15
CA SER A 223 -17.67 1.70 16.61
C SER A 223 -17.55 0.33 17.31
N CYS A 224 -17.78 -0.75 16.58
CA CYS A 224 -17.57 -2.12 17.04
C CYS A 224 -16.33 -2.71 16.35
N GLU A 225 -15.57 -3.54 17.08
CA GLU A 225 -14.28 -4.11 16.62
C GLU A 225 -14.39 -4.99 15.37
N ALA A 226 -15.59 -5.49 15.04
CA ALA A 226 -15.87 -6.21 13.80
C ALA A 226 -17.25 -5.82 13.27
N MET A 227 -17.27 -5.09 12.15
CA MET A 227 -18.48 -4.79 11.39
C MET A 227 -18.27 -5.34 9.98
N ARG A 228 -19.13 -6.25 9.53
CA ARG A 228 -19.11 -6.68 8.12
C ARG A 228 -19.67 -5.56 7.25
N GLU A 229 -19.30 -5.54 5.98
CA GLU A 229 -19.79 -4.53 5.04
C GLU A 229 -21.32 -4.53 4.94
N SER A 230 -21.94 -5.71 5.01
CA SER A 230 -23.40 -5.87 5.12
C SER A 230 -23.99 -5.19 6.35
N ASP A 231 -23.31 -5.30 7.50
CA ASP A 231 -23.79 -4.74 8.77
C ASP A 231 -23.68 -3.21 8.78
N LEU A 232 -22.72 -2.66 8.04
CA LEU A 232 -22.59 -1.23 7.79
C LEU A 232 -23.66 -0.73 6.82
N GLU A 233 -23.86 -1.44 5.71
CA GLU A 233 -24.91 -1.14 4.73
C GLU A 233 -26.29 -1.10 5.39
N ASP A 234 -26.61 -2.12 6.20
CA ASP A 234 -27.88 -2.20 6.92
C ASP A 234 -28.08 -1.01 7.87
N GLN A 235 -27.04 -0.60 8.59
CA GLN A 235 -27.12 0.53 9.51
C GLN A 235 -27.27 1.87 8.78
N LEU A 236 -26.57 2.07 7.66
CA LEU A 236 -26.72 3.25 6.82
C LEU A 236 -28.13 3.33 6.23
N LEU A 237 -28.68 2.22 5.74
CA LEU A 237 -30.03 2.14 5.20
C LEU A 237 -31.10 2.37 6.27
N ASN A 238 -30.92 1.82 7.48
CA ASN A 238 -31.81 2.07 8.61
C ASN A 238 -31.92 3.58 8.93
N LYS A 239 -30.78 4.27 9.00
CA LYS A 239 -30.75 5.71 9.31
C LYS A 239 -31.29 6.58 8.18
N LEU A 240 -31.01 6.23 6.92
CA LEU A 240 -31.61 6.89 5.78
C LEU A 240 -33.14 6.75 5.79
N GLN A 241 -33.65 5.56 6.14
CA GLN A 241 -35.08 5.32 6.27
C GLN A 241 -35.70 6.18 7.39
N ASP A 242 -35.11 6.18 8.59
CA ASP A 242 -35.58 7.00 9.71
C ASP A 242 -35.61 8.49 9.31
N PHE A 243 -34.52 8.98 8.70
CA PHE A 243 -34.41 10.36 8.21
C PHE A 243 -35.47 10.72 7.17
N LEU A 244 -35.72 9.84 6.18
CA LEU A 244 -36.76 10.05 5.16
C LEU A 244 -38.17 10.06 5.75
N LEU A 245 -38.41 9.33 6.85
CA LEU A 245 -39.68 9.35 7.58
C LEU A 245 -39.82 10.61 8.46
N GLU A 246 -38.71 11.10 9.04
CA GLU A 246 -38.67 12.34 9.83
C GLU A 246 -38.83 13.61 8.97
N LEU A 247 -38.46 13.56 7.69
CA LEU A 247 -38.58 14.68 6.72
C LEU A 247 -40.03 15.12 6.42
N GLY A 248 -41.03 14.34 6.85
CA GLY A 248 -42.44 14.72 6.79
C GLY A 248 -43.08 14.58 5.40
N HIS A 249 -44.23 15.25 5.22
CA HIS A 249 -45.09 15.07 4.04
C HIS A 249 -44.44 15.54 2.73
N GLY A 250 -43.97 14.56 1.94
CA GLY A 250 -43.33 14.78 0.63
C GLY A 250 -42.42 13.62 0.22
N PHE A 251 -42.02 12.78 1.17
CA PHE A 251 -41.19 11.59 0.95
C PHE A 251 -41.92 10.32 1.40
N CYS A 252 -41.74 9.23 0.67
CA CYS A 252 -42.31 7.92 1.00
C CYS A 252 -41.23 6.86 0.87
N PHE A 253 -40.98 6.12 1.95
CA PHE A 253 -40.09 4.96 1.92
C PHE A 253 -40.88 3.74 1.44
N GLU A 254 -40.59 3.26 0.23
CA GLU A 254 -41.39 2.20 -0.40
C GLU A 254 -40.93 0.77 -0.04
N ALA A 255 -39.64 0.45 -0.22
CA ALA A 255 -39.06 -0.86 0.15
C ALA A 255 -37.53 -0.83 0.09
N ARG A 256 -36.89 -1.84 0.72
CA ARG A 256 -35.45 -2.14 0.55
C ARG A 256 -35.26 -3.12 -0.60
N GLN A 257 -34.23 -2.88 -1.45
CA GLN A 257 -33.86 -3.75 -2.57
C GLN A 257 -35.05 -4.16 -3.45
N LYS A 258 -35.87 -3.18 -3.84
CA LYS A 258 -37.02 -3.40 -4.70
C LYS A 258 -36.54 -3.72 -6.12
N ARG A 259 -36.85 -4.91 -6.61
CA ARG A 259 -36.66 -5.24 -8.03
C ARG A 259 -37.56 -4.37 -8.88
N ILE A 260 -36.95 -3.54 -9.73
CA ILE A 260 -37.69 -2.63 -10.59
C ILE A 260 -37.84 -3.30 -11.96
N LEU A 261 -39.09 -3.39 -12.40
CA LEU A 261 -39.42 -3.86 -13.74
C LEU A 261 -39.26 -2.67 -14.68
N ILE A 262 -38.29 -2.74 -15.59
CA ILE A 262 -38.03 -1.70 -16.59
C ILE A 262 -38.32 -2.32 -17.97
N GLY A 263 -39.45 -1.97 -18.57
CA GLY A 263 -39.96 -2.62 -19.78
C GLY A 263 -40.58 -3.97 -19.47
N ASP A 264 -40.14 -5.04 -20.16
CA ASP A 264 -40.55 -6.45 -19.91
C ASP A 264 -39.47 -7.28 -19.20
N THR A 265 -38.40 -6.63 -18.74
CA THR A 265 -37.27 -7.28 -18.07
C THR A 265 -37.08 -6.76 -16.65
N HIS A 266 -36.80 -7.69 -15.73
CA HIS A 266 -36.45 -7.36 -14.36
C HIS A 266 -34.95 -7.02 -14.30
N GLY A 267 -34.61 -5.76 -14.06
CA GLY A 267 -33.24 -5.33 -13.80
C GLY A 267 -32.95 -5.37 -12.30
N PHE A 268 -31.96 -6.20 -11.93
CA PHE A 268 -31.34 -6.43 -10.61
C PHE A 268 -32.29 -6.51 -9.40
#